data_AF-A0A0F8ZBC8-F1
#
_entry.id   AF-A0A0F8ZBC8-F1
#
_cell.length_a   1.000
_cell.length_b   1.000
_cell.length_c   1.000
_cell.angle_alpha   90.00
_cell.angle_beta   90.00
_cell.angle_gamma   90.00
#
_symmetry.space_group_name_H-M   'P 1'
#
loop_
_entity.id
_entity.type
_entity.pdbx_description
1 polymer ?
#
loop_
_entity_poly.entity_id
_entity_poly.type
_entity_poly.pdbx_seq_one_letter_code
_entity_poly.pdbx_strand_id
1 'polypeptide(L)'
;MTDYYLYDDDGDDGDSGLTWALAKATLAGVIAVGLTSADRVFVKKAHLESLGGSTNYVFPENPGFQWIIVATATTNEPPVNSDLAQMTEITEGWVTSGNFAINLNGSSFAHGFSLVPSNVANNSGAEVTIGSSTSQQTDCVFESCTFGTRSTNAGANLFLGANADSIRLRLTDCTYHFGAVTQEILVKSHVLIQNLGHTGSTPTSLFKGVASDSHGHAVIENSDINAIGPTNLLERVSDSGTQLEFRNCKLPAGVTLVTGSVDRWSADSVEVFNSDSADTNYRYAFDGPMGTIDTETTIVRTGGAEHGGTQYSFKMVSTANSVFAMPLETPEFVIWNETVGSPITVTVQATGSELPQTDD
;
A
#
# COMPACT_ATOMS: atom_id res chain seq x y z
N MET A 1 8.81 -18.89 -23.13
CA MET A 1 7.76 -19.39 -22.24
C MET A 1 8.15 -20.78 -21.84
N THR A 2 8.85 -20.83 -20.74
CA THR A 2 9.29 -22.02 -20.03
C THR A 2 8.69 -21.96 -18.64
N ASP A 3 8.28 -23.12 -18.13
CA ASP A 3 7.78 -23.26 -16.77
C ASP A 3 8.92 -23.78 -15.90
N TYR A 4 9.17 -23.05 -14.81
CA TYR A 4 10.14 -23.41 -13.79
C TYR A 4 9.43 -23.77 -12.50
N TYR A 5 10.01 -24.68 -11.73
CA TYR A 5 9.45 -25.22 -10.50
C TYR A 5 10.41 -24.97 -9.35
N LEU A 6 9.86 -24.54 -8.21
CA LEU A 6 10.59 -24.17 -7.00
C LEU A 6 10.03 -24.92 -5.79
N TYR A 7 10.90 -25.68 -5.11
CA TYR A 7 10.61 -26.34 -3.85
C TYR A 7 11.89 -26.65 -3.07
N ASP A 8 11.92 -26.35 -1.78
CA ASP A 8 13.10 -26.41 -0.91
C ASP A 8 13.36 -27.82 -0.36
N ASP A 9 12.32 -28.57 0.01
CA ASP A 9 12.52 -29.87 0.66
C ASP A 9 13.15 -30.91 -0.27
N ASP A 10 12.74 -30.92 -1.56
CA ASP A 10 13.16 -31.93 -2.54
C ASP A 10 13.93 -31.34 -3.74
N GLY A 11 14.09 -30.01 -3.83
CA GLY A 11 14.78 -29.37 -4.95
C GLY A 11 16.29 -29.24 -4.78
N ASP A 12 16.99 -29.02 -5.89
CA ASP A 12 18.42 -28.70 -5.93
C ASP A 12 18.67 -27.53 -6.91
N ASP A 13 19.47 -26.54 -6.53
CA ASP A 13 19.80 -25.43 -7.43
C ASP A 13 20.66 -25.86 -8.64
N GLY A 14 21.25 -27.06 -8.59
CA GLY A 14 21.87 -27.74 -9.72
C GLY A 14 20.87 -28.34 -10.73
N ASP A 15 19.61 -28.53 -10.36
CA ASP A 15 18.60 -29.13 -11.23
C ASP A 15 18.15 -28.21 -12.35
N SER A 16 17.46 -28.75 -13.36
CA SER A 16 16.98 -27.96 -14.50
C SER A 16 15.89 -26.94 -14.13
N GLY A 17 15.13 -27.20 -13.07
CA GLY A 17 13.94 -26.45 -12.71
C GLY A 17 12.73 -26.75 -13.58
N LEU A 18 12.77 -27.67 -14.56
CA LEU A 18 11.72 -27.80 -15.59
C LEU A 18 10.57 -28.75 -15.24
N THR A 19 10.65 -29.43 -14.09
CA THR A 19 9.61 -30.31 -13.57
C THR A 19 9.59 -30.23 -12.04
N TRP A 20 8.52 -30.69 -11.39
CA TRP A 20 8.52 -30.78 -9.92
C TRP A 20 9.61 -31.71 -9.38
N ALA A 21 9.97 -32.77 -10.12
CA ALA A 21 10.99 -33.73 -9.74
C ALA A 21 12.43 -33.22 -9.93
N LEU A 22 12.61 -32.13 -10.67
CA LEU A 22 13.87 -31.44 -10.91
C LEU A 22 13.72 -29.97 -10.56
N ALA A 23 13.01 -29.65 -9.48
CA ALA A 23 12.74 -28.28 -9.07
C ALA A 23 14.01 -27.61 -8.54
N LYS A 24 14.09 -26.29 -8.69
CA LYS A 24 15.11 -25.49 -7.99
C LYS A 24 14.83 -25.48 -6.49
N ALA A 25 15.88 -25.37 -5.68
CA ALA A 25 15.77 -25.32 -4.22
C ALA A 25 15.47 -23.91 -3.71
N THR A 26 15.93 -22.87 -4.42
CA THR A 26 15.80 -21.48 -3.99
C THR A 26 15.31 -20.56 -5.11
N LEU A 27 14.67 -19.46 -4.72
CA LEU A 27 14.24 -18.38 -5.60
C LEU A 27 15.45 -17.71 -6.25
N ALA A 28 16.58 -17.64 -5.55
CA ALA A 28 17.85 -17.20 -6.15
C ALA A 28 18.29 -18.15 -7.27
N GLY A 29 18.19 -19.47 -7.05
CA GLY A 29 18.51 -20.50 -8.03
C GLY A 29 17.61 -20.46 -9.26
N VAL A 30 16.31 -20.22 -9.10
CA VAL A 30 15.40 -20.08 -10.25
C VAL A 30 15.60 -18.75 -10.99
N ILE A 31 15.87 -17.64 -10.30
CA ILE A 31 16.20 -16.36 -10.96
C ILE A 31 17.50 -16.48 -11.78
N ALA A 32 18.48 -17.21 -11.25
CA ALA A 32 19.79 -17.40 -11.89
C ALA A 32 19.73 -18.16 -13.23
N VAL A 33 18.62 -18.83 -13.57
CA VAL A 33 18.44 -19.46 -14.88
C VAL A 33 18.27 -18.45 -16.02
N GLY A 34 18.10 -17.17 -15.71
CA GLY A 34 17.93 -16.10 -16.69
C GLY A 34 16.50 -16.01 -17.21
N LEU A 35 15.53 -15.86 -16.30
CA LEU A 35 14.11 -15.77 -16.62
C LEU A 35 13.82 -14.68 -17.68
N THR A 36 12.93 -14.98 -18.61
CA THR A 36 12.40 -14.00 -19.57
C THR A 36 10.99 -13.57 -19.16
N SER A 37 10.47 -12.47 -19.73
CA SER A 37 9.12 -11.98 -19.43
C SER A 37 7.99 -12.92 -19.90
N ALA A 38 8.33 -13.99 -20.61
CA ALA A 38 7.38 -15.02 -21.02
C ALA A 38 7.40 -16.26 -20.12
N ASP A 39 8.32 -16.33 -19.15
CA ASP A 39 8.49 -17.52 -18.31
C ASP A 39 7.66 -17.45 -17.03
N ARG A 40 7.33 -18.62 -16.48
CA ARG A 40 6.57 -18.75 -15.25
C ARG A 40 7.36 -19.56 -14.23
N VAL A 41 7.26 -19.18 -12.97
CA VAL A 41 7.83 -19.89 -11.83
C VAL A 41 6.67 -20.38 -10.98
N PHE A 42 6.50 -21.69 -10.89
CA PHE A 42 5.56 -22.34 -9.98
C PHE A 42 6.27 -22.67 -8.69
N VAL A 43 5.76 -22.11 -7.59
CA VAL A 43 6.29 -22.33 -6.25
C VAL A 43 5.36 -23.26 -5.50
N LYS A 44 5.89 -24.34 -4.94
CA LYS A 44 5.07 -25.26 -4.15
C LYS A 44 4.57 -24.54 -2.90
N LYS A 45 3.30 -24.69 -2.55
CA LYS A 45 2.67 -24.03 -1.38
C LYS A 45 3.47 -24.20 -0.06
N ALA A 46 4.07 -25.36 0.13
CA ALA A 46 4.84 -25.69 1.33
C ALA A 46 6.28 -25.15 1.31
N HIS A 47 6.66 -24.42 0.25
CA HIS A 47 8.02 -23.99 0.07
C HIS A 47 8.50 -23.04 1.18
N LEU A 48 9.71 -23.27 1.69
CA LEU A 48 10.31 -22.52 2.78
C LEU A 48 11.82 -22.28 2.55
N GLU A 49 12.22 -21.05 2.22
CA GLU A 49 13.64 -20.74 2.03
C GLU A 49 14.37 -20.31 3.29
N SER A 50 15.57 -20.84 3.47
CA SER A 50 16.52 -20.43 4.51
C SER A 50 17.55 -19.42 4.02
N LEU A 51 17.47 -18.21 4.58
CA LEU A 51 18.33 -17.09 4.20
C LEU A 51 19.34 -16.81 5.32
N GLY A 52 20.63 -16.84 4.96
CA GLY A 52 21.73 -16.56 5.87
C GLY A 52 22.01 -15.06 6.10
N GLY A 53 21.32 -14.17 5.41
CA GLY A 53 21.54 -12.71 5.46
C GLY A 53 20.67 -11.95 4.45
N SER A 54 20.73 -10.61 4.49
CA SER A 54 19.94 -9.76 3.60
C SER A 54 20.05 -10.20 2.14
N THR A 55 18.91 -10.25 1.47
CA THR A 55 18.80 -10.84 0.13
C THR A 55 18.12 -9.88 -0.83
N ASN A 56 18.69 -9.75 -2.02
CA ASN A 56 18.13 -8.98 -3.12
C ASN A 56 17.74 -9.95 -4.23
N TYR A 57 16.44 -10.16 -4.42
CA TYR A 57 15.95 -10.85 -5.59
C TYR A 57 15.78 -9.82 -6.70
N VAL A 58 16.43 -10.06 -7.84
CA VAL A 58 16.39 -9.15 -9.00
C VAL A 58 15.77 -9.91 -10.16
N PHE A 59 14.49 -9.64 -10.41
CA PHE A 59 13.82 -10.12 -11.61
C PHE A 59 14.30 -9.33 -12.83
N PRO A 60 14.50 -9.96 -14.00
CA PRO A 60 15.05 -9.28 -15.16
C PRO A 60 14.19 -8.10 -15.63
N GLU A 61 14.84 -6.96 -15.88
CA GLU A 61 14.24 -5.74 -16.41
C GLU A 61 13.96 -5.89 -17.93
N ASN A 62 12.81 -6.46 -18.29
CA ASN A 62 12.37 -6.63 -19.67
C ASN A 62 10.89 -6.21 -19.75
N PRO A 63 10.38 -5.58 -20.82
CA PRO A 63 8.94 -5.36 -20.96
C PRO A 63 8.14 -6.65 -20.73
N GLY A 64 7.40 -6.67 -19.61
CA GLY A 64 6.56 -7.78 -19.16
C GLY A 64 6.92 -8.28 -17.77
N PHE A 65 5.97 -8.94 -17.13
CA PHE A 65 6.14 -9.47 -15.79
C PHE A 65 6.78 -10.86 -15.82
N GLN A 66 7.75 -11.14 -14.95
CA GLN A 66 8.02 -12.53 -14.56
C GLN A 66 6.94 -13.01 -13.60
N TRP A 67 6.39 -14.19 -13.86
CA TRP A 67 5.25 -14.72 -13.10
C TRP A 67 5.72 -15.66 -12.01
N ILE A 68 5.39 -15.36 -10.76
CA ILE A 68 5.62 -16.23 -9.61
C ILE A 68 4.26 -16.69 -9.11
N ILE A 69 3.98 -17.96 -9.24
CA ILE A 69 2.66 -18.52 -9.00
C ILE A 69 2.80 -19.57 -7.92
N VAL A 70 2.24 -19.30 -6.74
CA VAL A 70 2.14 -20.32 -5.72
C VAL A 70 1.02 -21.29 -6.09
N ALA A 71 1.36 -22.57 -6.10
CA ALA A 71 0.44 -23.66 -6.40
C ALA A 71 0.55 -24.78 -5.37
N THR A 72 -0.56 -25.46 -5.13
CA THR A 72 -0.52 -26.80 -4.53
C THR A 72 0.25 -27.73 -5.47
N ALA A 73 1.13 -28.57 -4.92
CA ALA A 73 1.73 -29.63 -5.73
C ALA A 73 0.64 -30.65 -6.06
N THR A 74 0.20 -30.64 -7.31
CA THR A 74 -0.79 -31.59 -7.84
C THR A 74 -0.13 -32.45 -8.91
N THR A 75 -0.88 -33.40 -9.48
CA THR A 75 -0.44 -34.17 -10.65
C THR A 75 -0.43 -33.34 -11.94
N ASN A 76 -0.89 -32.09 -11.91
CA ASN A 76 -0.91 -31.23 -13.08
C ASN A 76 0.44 -30.54 -13.24
N GLU A 77 1.08 -30.77 -14.38
CA GLU A 77 2.35 -30.16 -14.74
C GLU A 77 2.23 -29.62 -16.18
N PRO A 78 2.06 -28.29 -16.37
CA PRO A 78 2.06 -27.23 -15.36
C PRO A 78 0.77 -27.15 -14.51
N PRO A 79 0.86 -26.58 -13.30
CA PRO A 79 -0.30 -26.27 -12.47
C PRO A 79 -1.35 -25.45 -13.23
N VAL A 80 -2.62 -25.75 -12.96
CA VAL A 80 -3.78 -25.05 -13.54
C VAL A 80 -4.47 -24.15 -12.51
N ASN A 81 -5.48 -23.39 -12.92
CA ASN A 81 -6.15 -22.42 -12.04
C ASN A 81 -6.72 -23.03 -10.75
N SER A 82 -7.15 -24.30 -10.77
CA SER A 82 -7.64 -24.98 -9.56
C SER A 82 -6.53 -25.32 -8.57
N ASP A 83 -5.28 -25.26 -9.00
CA ASP A 83 -4.12 -25.58 -8.18
C ASP A 83 -3.53 -24.34 -7.51
N LEU A 84 -3.95 -23.12 -7.91
CA LEU A 84 -3.51 -21.86 -7.32
C LEU A 84 -3.76 -21.85 -5.81
N ALA A 85 -2.77 -21.38 -5.07
CA ALA A 85 -2.78 -21.38 -3.62
C ALA A 85 -2.05 -20.18 -3.06
N GLN A 86 -2.24 -19.96 -1.76
CA GLN A 86 -1.37 -19.08 -0.97
C GLN A 86 -0.36 -19.93 -0.22
N MET A 87 0.88 -19.43 -0.14
CA MET A 87 1.92 -19.99 0.71
C MET A 87 1.40 -20.02 2.15
N THR A 88 1.71 -21.10 2.87
CA THR A 88 1.42 -21.11 4.30
C THR A 88 2.27 -20.03 4.96
N GLU A 89 1.66 -19.11 5.72
CA GLU A 89 2.42 -18.12 6.51
C GLU A 89 3.48 -18.87 7.32
N ILE A 90 4.75 -18.51 7.09
CA ILE A 90 5.89 -19.14 7.74
C ILE A 90 5.75 -18.93 9.24
N THR A 91 5.40 -19.99 9.98
CA THR A 91 5.22 -19.94 11.44
C THR A 91 6.48 -20.37 12.20
N GLU A 92 7.47 -20.94 11.53
CA GLU A 92 8.65 -21.50 12.20
C GLU A 92 9.94 -21.10 11.50
N GLY A 93 10.94 -20.65 12.29
CA GLY A 93 12.32 -21.03 12.01
C GLY A 93 13.37 -19.97 11.67
N TRP A 94 13.26 -18.69 12.05
CA TRP A 94 14.35 -17.72 11.84
C TRP A 94 14.87 -17.11 13.15
N VAL A 95 16.05 -17.56 13.59
CA VAL A 95 16.88 -16.83 14.56
C VAL A 95 18.17 -16.44 13.85
N THR A 96 18.14 -15.36 13.08
CA THR A 96 19.35 -14.75 12.54
C THR A 96 19.79 -13.65 13.50
N SER A 97 20.96 -13.79 14.10
CA SER A 97 21.58 -12.70 14.88
C SER A 97 22.11 -11.62 13.92
N GLY A 98 21.31 -10.59 13.60
CA GLY A 98 21.77 -9.44 12.80
C GLY A 98 20.69 -8.69 12.01
N ASN A 99 21.08 -7.57 11.39
CA ASN A 99 20.23 -6.77 10.49
C ASN A 99 19.96 -7.54 9.20
N PHE A 100 18.69 -7.62 8.79
CA PHE A 100 18.25 -8.41 7.65
C PHE A 100 17.16 -7.67 6.88
N ALA A 101 17.24 -7.68 5.55
CA ALA A 101 16.24 -7.11 4.65
C ALA A 101 16.07 -8.00 3.41
N ILE A 102 14.82 -8.20 2.97
CA ILE A 102 14.49 -8.83 1.68
C ILE A 102 14.04 -7.74 0.72
N ASN A 103 14.69 -7.63 -0.43
CA ASN A 103 14.31 -6.67 -1.47
C ASN A 103 13.89 -7.42 -2.73
N LEU A 104 12.67 -7.15 -3.20
CA LEU A 104 12.19 -7.58 -4.51
C LEU A 104 12.40 -6.45 -5.52
N ASN A 105 13.27 -6.66 -6.50
CA ASN A 105 13.63 -5.69 -7.54
C ASN A 105 13.26 -6.24 -8.93
N GLY A 106 13.06 -5.34 -9.89
CA GLY A 106 12.61 -5.70 -11.23
C GLY A 106 11.11 -5.95 -11.30
N SER A 107 10.60 -6.17 -12.51
CA SER A 107 9.14 -6.16 -12.77
C SER A 107 8.53 -7.56 -12.63
N SER A 108 7.59 -7.76 -11.71
CA SER A 108 7.07 -9.10 -11.42
C SER A 108 5.56 -9.13 -11.18
N PHE A 109 4.95 -10.25 -11.57
CA PHE A 109 3.62 -10.63 -11.14
C PHE A 109 3.79 -11.76 -10.13
N ALA A 110 3.21 -11.65 -8.94
CA ALA A 110 3.16 -12.78 -8.02
C ALA A 110 1.76 -13.03 -7.48
N HIS A 111 1.39 -14.32 -7.41
CA HIS A 111 0.13 -14.77 -6.83
C HIS A 111 0.40 -15.71 -5.65
N GLY A 112 -0.22 -15.41 -4.50
CA GLY A 112 -0.18 -16.28 -3.32
C GLY A 112 1.16 -16.33 -2.59
N PHE A 113 2.14 -15.54 -3.02
CA PHE A 113 3.49 -15.52 -2.45
C PHE A 113 3.53 -14.91 -1.05
N SER A 114 4.37 -15.45 -0.16
CA SER A 114 4.51 -14.96 1.22
C SER A 114 5.95 -14.61 1.57
N LEU A 115 6.20 -13.36 1.96
CA LEU A 115 7.47 -12.88 2.52
C LEU A 115 7.25 -12.27 3.90
N VAL A 116 7.42 -13.11 4.93
CA VAL A 116 7.29 -12.71 6.33
C VAL A 116 8.52 -13.23 7.09
N PRO A 117 9.67 -12.54 7.03
CA PRO A 117 10.86 -12.94 7.78
C PRO A 117 10.57 -13.04 9.28
N SER A 118 11.02 -14.12 9.93
CA SER A 118 10.75 -14.36 11.37
C SER A 118 11.80 -13.83 12.33
N ASN A 119 12.60 -12.84 11.93
CA ASN A 119 13.68 -12.37 12.77
C ASN A 119 13.14 -11.78 14.09
N VAL A 120 13.52 -12.39 15.21
CA VAL A 120 13.25 -11.88 16.58
C VAL A 120 14.33 -10.90 17.06
N ALA A 121 15.36 -10.62 16.26
CA ALA A 121 16.39 -9.65 16.60
C ALA A 121 15.87 -8.22 16.38
N ASN A 122 15.99 -7.38 17.41
CA ASN A 122 15.58 -5.98 17.43
C ASN A 122 16.35 -5.13 16.40
N ASN A 123 15.90 -5.05 15.14
CA ASN A 123 16.53 -4.24 14.10
C ASN A 123 15.75 -2.96 13.75
N SER A 124 16.45 -1.85 13.51
CA SER A 124 15.91 -0.52 13.22
C SER A 124 15.72 -0.20 11.71
N GLY A 125 15.71 -1.19 10.82
CA GLY A 125 15.64 -0.98 9.36
C GLY A 125 14.57 -1.82 8.65
N ALA A 126 14.24 -1.46 7.40
CA ALA A 126 13.32 -2.17 6.52
C ALA A 126 13.54 -3.69 6.54
N GLU A 127 12.50 -4.47 6.82
CA GLU A 127 12.62 -5.94 6.80
C GLU A 127 12.18 -6.53 5.45
N VAL A 128 11.24 -5.87 4.78
CA VAL A 128 10.83 -6.21 3.41
C VAL A 128 10.69 -4.92 2.60
N THR A 129 11.28 -4.89 1.40
CA THR A 129 11.06 -3.86 0.39
C THR A 129 10.51 -4.51 -0.87
N ILE A 130 9.40 -3.98 -1.37
CA ILE A 130 8.72 -4.45 -2.57
C ILE A 130 8.81 -3.38 -3.65
N GLY A 131 9.08 -3.75 -4.91
CA GLY A 131 9.05 -2.79 -6.03
C GLY A 131 10.36 -2.07 -6.28
N SER A 132 11.49 -2.65 -5.90
CA SER A 132 12.85 -2.10 -5.93
C SER A 132 13.27 -1.34 -4.67
N SER A 133 14.51 -1.58 -4.23
CA SER A 133 15.22 -0.77 -3.23
C SER A 133 16.11 0.32 -3.87
N THR A 134 16.13 0.38 -5.21
CA THR A 134 16.90 1.35 -6.00
C THR A 134 16.00 2.08 -7.00
N SER A 135 16.48 3.17 -7.59
CA SER A 135 15.73 4.00 -8.52
C SER A 135 15.62 3.42 -9.93
N GLN A 136 15.04 2.22 -10.04
CA GLN A 136 14.86 1.47 -11.29
C GLN A 136 13.42 1.57 -11.79
N GLN A 137 13.23 1.50 -13.11
CA GLN A 137 11.90 1.40 -13.70
C GLN A 137 11.33 0.02 -13.42
N THR A 138 10.28 -0.04 -12.61
CA THR A 138 9.72 -1.31 -12.13
C THR A 138 8.20 -1.23 -12.13
N ASP A 139 7.56 -2.25 -12.69
CA ASP A 139 6.12 -2.48 -12.54
C ASP A 139 5.96 -3.82 -11.81
N CYS A 140 5.29 -3.83 -10.65
CA CYS A 140 4.97 -5.07 -9.97
C CYS A 140 3.49 -5.17 -9.63
N VAL A 141 2.95 -6.38 -9.76
CA VAL A 141 1.59 -6.73 -9.41
C VAL A 141 1.62 -7.93 -8.46
N PHE A 142 1.00 -7.78 -7.30
CA PHE A 142 0.89 -8.81 -6.28
C PHE A 142 -0.58 -9.09 -6.01
N GLU A 143 -0.95 -10.37 -6.04
CA GLU A 143 -2.32 -10.82 -5.81
C GLU A 143 -2.34 -11.89 -4.72
N SER A 144 -3.21 -11.73 -3.71
CA SER A 144 -3.34 -12.73 -2.64
C SER A 144 -2.01 -13.05 -1.92
N CYS A 145 -1.06 -12.11 -1.93
CA CYS A 145 0.24 -12.26 -1.29
C CYS A 145 0.23 -11.81 0.16
N THR A 146 1.13 -12.36 0.97
CA THR A 146 1.39 -11.90 2.34
C THR A 146 2.78 -11.29 2.43
N PHE A 147 2.87 -10.08 2.97
CA PHE A 147 4.14 -9.40 3.25
C PHE A 147 4.18 -9.01 4.71
N GLY A 148 5.35 -8.89 5.32
CA GLY A 148 5.37 -8.59 6.73
C GLY A 148 6.71 -8.69 7.39
N THR A 149 6.64 -8.64 8.71
CA THR A 149 7.76 -8.74 9.62
C THR A 149 7.24 -9.38 10.90
N ARG A 150 8.01 -10.30 11.51
CA ARG A 150 7.71 -10.78 12.87
C ARG A 150 8.59 -10.15 13.94
N SER A 151 9.35 -9.13 13.56
CA SER A 151 10.20 -8.38 14.48
C SER A 151 9.36 -7.57 15.45
N THR A 152 9.92 -7.34 16.63
CA THR A 152 9.29 -6.48 17.65
C THR A 152 9.87 -5.07 17.66
N ASN A 153 10.74 -4.73 16.71
CA ASN A 153 11.38 -3.42 16.65
C ASN A 153 10.54 -2.43 15.83
N ALA A 154 10.48 -1.18 16.29
CA ALA A 154 9.76 -0.10 15.62
C ALA A 154 10.33 0.30 14.24
N GLY A 155 11.61 0.03 13.96
CA GLY A 155 12.21 0.35 12.66
C GLY A 155 12.02 -0.73 11.60
N ALA A 156 11.50 -1.89 11.98
CA ALA A 156 11.22 -3.02 11.08
C ALA A 156 9.90 -2.79 10.36
N ASN A 157 9.96 -2.11 9.22
CA ASN A 157 8.80 -1.72 8.44
C ASN A 157 8.80 -2.35 7.05
N LEU A 158 7.65 -2.28 6.38
CA LEU A 158 7.52 -2.60 4.97
C LEU A 158 7.67 -1.35 4.14
N PHE A 159 8.50 -1.46 3.11
CA PHE A 159 8.75 -0.40 2.16
C PHE A 159 8.12 -0.77 0.82
N LEU A 160 7.27 0.14 0.31
CA LEU A 160 6.65 0.04 -1.01
C LEU A 160 7.41 0.96 -1.97
N GLY A 161 8.44 0.38 -2.57
CA GLY A 161 9.34 0.98 -3.54
C GLY A 161 10.56 1.67 -2.92
N ALA A 162 11.19 2.49 -3.76
CA ALA A 162 12.32 3.36 -3.43
C ALA A 162 12.03 4.78 -3.94
N ASN A 163 12.84 5.76 -3.54
CA ASN A 163 12.70 7.17 -3.95
C ASN A 163 12.96 7.36 -5.45
N ALA A 164 11.99 6.99 -6.28
CA ALA A 164 12.10 7.03 -7.73
C ALA A 164 10.74 7.07 -8.42
N ASP A 165 10.61 7.98 -9.36
CA ASP A 165 9.36 8.32 -10.06
C ASP A 165 8.91 7.25 -11.08
N SER A 166 9.61 6.12 -11.18
CA SER A 166 9.38 5.09 -12.20
C SER A 166 9.00 3.73 -11.64
N ILE A 167 8.59 3.67 -10.37
CA ILE A 167 8.11 2.46 -9.72
C ILE A 167 6.58 2.51 -9.62
N ARG A 168 5.92 1.44 -10.10
CA ARG A 168 4.48 1.22 -9.97
C ARG A 168 4.23 -0.10 -9.27
N LEU A 169 3.41 -0.04 -8.23
CA LEU A 169 3.04 -1.21 -7.44
C LEU A 169 1.52 -1.36 -7.42
N ARG A 170 1.04 -2.58 -7.66
CA ARG A 170 -0.34 -2.97 -7.41
C ARG A 170 -0.39 -4.14 -6.45
N LEU A 171 -1.11 -3.99 -5.35
CA LEU A 171 -1.32 -5.01 -4.34
C LEU A 171 -2.83 -5.25 -4.23
N THR A 172 -3.30 -6.41 -4.62
CA THR A 172 -4.73 -6.77 -4.62
C THR A 172 -4.94 -8.00 -3.73
N ASP A 173 -5.85 -7.90 -2.76
CA ASP A 173 -6.10 -8.94 -1.76
C ASP A 173 -4.82 -9.35 -0.99
N CYS A 174 -3.87 -8.42 -0.85
CA CYS A 174 -2.64 -8.67 -0.12
C CYS A 174 -2.83 -8.43 1.37
N THR A 175 -2.18 -9.26 2.18
CA THR A 175 -2.17 -9.15 3.64
C THR A 175 -0.84 -8.61 4.12
N TYR A 176 -0.88 -7.65 5.05
CA TYR A 176 0.31 -7.22 5.76
C TYR A 176 0.36 -7.76 7.20
N HIS A 177 1.49 -8.37 7.57
CA HIS A 177 1.74 -8.89 8.91
C HIS A 177 2.64 -7.95 9.71
N PHE A 178 2.14 -7.43 10.83
CA PHE A 178 2.93 -6.66 11.79
C PHE A 178 3.33 -7.55 12.98
N GLY A 179 4.62 -7.60 13.30
CA GLY A 179 5.13 -8.23 14.52
C GLY A 179 4.90 -7.39 15.77
N ALA A 180 4.84 -6.06 15.65
CA ALA A 180 4.59 -5.12 16.75
C ALA A 180 3.72 -3.92 16.36
N VAL A 181 3.14 -3.26 17.37
CA VAL A 181 2.20 -2.13 17.21
C VAL A 181 2.85 -0.84 16.67
N THR A 182 4.17 -0.76 16.66
CA THR A 182 4.96 0.40 16.21
C THR A 182 5.48 0.25 14.78
N GLN A 183 5.09 -0.82 14.10
CA GLN A 183 5.49 -1.06 12.72
C GLN A 183 4.42 -0.53 11.77
N GLU A 184 4.85 -0.11 10.59
CA GLU A 184 4.10 0.77 9.70
C GLU A 184 4.40 0.40 8.24
N ILE A 185 3.53 0.84 7.31
CA ILE A 185 3.76 0.74 5.87
C ILE A 185 4.34 2.07 5.36
N LEU A 186 5.49 2.03 4.71
CA LEU A 186 6.16 3.20 4.15
C LEU A 186 6.03 3.20 2.63
N VAL A 187 5.45 4.26 2.09
CA VAL A 187 5.23 4.43 0.65
C VAL A 187 6.30 5.35 0.08
N LYS A 188 7.02 4.88 -0.93
CA LYS A 188 8.12 5.63 -1.59
C LYS A 188 7.95 5.73 -3.11
N SER A 189 6.84 5.22 -3.63
CA SER A 189 6.56 5.07 -5.05
C SER A 189 5.07 5.30 -5.33
N HIS A 190 4.63 5.03 -6.56
CA HIS A 190 3.20 5.01 -6.91
C HIS A 190 2.61 3.64 -6.61
N VAL A 191 1.66 3.59 -5.68
CA VAL A 191 1.10 2.34 -5.16
C VAL A 191 -0.42 2.35 -5.27
N LEU A 192 -0.99 1.26 -5.76
CA LEU A 192 -2.40 0.95 -5.63
C LEU A 192 -2.56 -0.25 -4.70
N ILE A 193 -3.31 -0.10 -3.61
CA ILE A 193 -3.66 -1.16 -2.67
C ILE A 193 -5.16 -1.37 -2.74
N GLN A 194 -5.60 -2.61 -2.99
CA GLN A 194 -7.00 -2.99 -3.04
C GLN A 194 -7.25 -4.15 -2.10
N ASN A 195 -8.30 -4.05 -1.29
CA ASN A 195 -8.67 -5.05 -0.29
C ASN A 195 -7.50 -5.41 0.66
N LEU A 196 -6.93 -4.41 1.32
CA LEU A 196 -5.82 -4.59 2.27
C LEU A 196 -6.24 -5.50 3.43
N GLY A 197 -5.53 -6.61 3.60
CA GLY A 197 -5.65 -7.51 4.75
C GLY A 197 -4.62 -7.22 5.84
N HIS A 198 -4.88 -7.73 7.04
CA HIS A 198 -4.02 -7.60 8.22
C HIS A 198 -3.91 -8.92 8.98
N THR A 199 -2.69 -9.23 9.45
CA THR A 199 -2.45 -10.25 10.47
C THR A 199 -1.40 -9.76 11.49
N GLY A 200 -1.29 -10.44 12.63
CA GLY A 200 -0.34 -10.08 13.68
C GLY A 200 -0.84 -8.98 14.61
N SER A 201 0.06 -8.09 15.04
CA SER A 201 -0.23 -6.96 15.93
C SER A 201 -1.00 -5.85 15.23
N THR A 202 -1.97 -5.21 15.88
CA THR A 202 -2.60 -4.00 15.35
C THR A 202 -1.63 -2.81 15.46
N PRO A 203 -1.27 -2.15 14.35
CA PRO A 203 -0.40 -0.99 14.40
C PRO A 203 -1.12 0.24 14.97
N THR A 204 -0.36 1.16 15.56
CA THR A 204 -0.89 2.46 16.04
C THR A 204 -1.18 3.38 14.84
N SER A 205 -0.18 3.52 13.98
CA SER A 205 -0.23 4.22 12.68
C SER A 205 -0.23 3.17 11.57
N LEU A 206 -1.15 3.22 10.61
CA LEU A 206 -1.12 2.25 9.50
C LEU A 206 0.03 2.53 8.53
N PHE A 207 0.21 3.81 8.20
CA PHE A 207 1.24 4.29 7.30
C PHE A 207 2.14 5.32 7.98
N LYS A 208 3.33 5.49 7.40
CA LYS A 208 4.33 6.45 7.84
C LYS A 208 4.91 7.24 6.68
N GLY A 209 5.08 8.54 6.90
CA GLY A 209 5.92 9.39 6.07
C GLY A 209 7.36 8.89 6.02
N VAL A 210 8.06 9.15 4.92
CA VAL A 210 9.44 8.71 4.76
C VAL A 210 10.36 9.93 4.73
N ALA A 211 11.31 9.99 5.67
CA ALA A 211 12.28 11.08 5.75
C ALA A 211 13.19 11.15 4.49
N SER A 212 14.04 12.18 4.44
CA SER A 212 15.06 12.39 3.38
C SER A 212 14.48 12.73 2.01
N ASP A 213 13.54 13.68 1.96
CA ASP A 213 12.90 14.19 0.74
C ASP A 213 12.26 13.09 -0.11
N SER A 214 11.72 12.09 0.57
CA SER A 214 11.00 11.00 -0.07
C SER A 214 9.56 11.43 -0.35
N HIS A 215 9.09 11.12 -1.55
CA HIS A 215 7.71 11.34 -1.97
C HIS A 215 7.12 9.99 -2.38
N GLY A 216 5.91 9.72 -1.92
CA GLY A 216 5.18 8.51 -2.24
C GLY A 216 3.71 8.85 -2.43
N HIS A 217 3.06 8.16 -3.34
CA HIS A 217 1.62 8.29 -3.52
C HIS A 217 0.99 6.91 -3.47
N ALA A 218 0.06 6.71 -2.55
CA ALA A 218 -0.70 5.48 -2.48
C ALA A 218 -2.20 5.76 -2.54
N VAL A 219 -2.89 4.97 -3.36
CA VAL A 219 -4.34 4.88 -3.36
C VAL A 219 -4.73 3.56 -2.72
N ILE A 220 -5.49 3.62 -1.62
CA ILE A 220 -6.02 2.49 -0.89
C ILE A 220 -7.52 2.43 -1.16
N GLU A 221 -7.99 1.38 -1.82
CA GLU A 221 -9.38 1.26 -2.22
C GLU A 221 -10.05 0.00 -1.69
N ASN A 222 -11.37 0.08 -1.50
CA ASN A 222 -12.25 -1.05 -1.17
C ASN A 222 -11.77 -1.88 0.04
N SER A 223 -11.09 -1.25 0.99
CA SER A 223 -10.44 -1.93 2.11
C SER A 223 -11.20 -1.71 3.42
N ASP A 224 -11.30 -2.77 4.24
CA ASP A 224 -11.84 -2.68 5.60
C ASP A 224 -10.72 -2.33 6.58
N ILE A 225 -10.39 -1.03 6.67
CA ILE A 225 -9.38 -0.52 7.59
C ILE A 225 -9.86 -0.60 9.05
N ASN A 226 -11.19 -0.60 9.28
CA ASN A 226 -11.76 -0.81 10.61
C ASN A 226 -11.40 -2.20 11.18
N ALA A 227 -11.29 -3.23 10.34
CA ALA A 227 -10.84 -4.55 10.77
C ALA A 227 -9.36 -4.57 11.22
N ILE A 228 -8.53 -3.67 10.70
CA ILE A 228 -7.13 -3.50 11.12
C ILE A 228 -7.07 -2.78 12.46
N GLY A 229 -7.87 -1.71 12.61
CA GLY A 229 -8.04 -0.94 13.84
C GLY A 229 -6.92 0.03 14.23
N PRO A 230 -6.22 0.73 13.30
CA PRO A 230 -5.24 1.73 13.68
C PRO A 230 -5.88 2.95 14.36
N THR A 231 -5.14 3.63 15.23
CA THR A 231 -5.59 4.89 15.85
C THR A 231 -5.42 6.09 14.90
N ASN A 232 -4.44 6.02 14.00
CA ASN A 232 -4.24 7.01 12.96
C ASN A 232 -3.85 6.37 11.62
N LEU A 233 -4.21 7.03 10.52
CA LEU A 233 -3.90 6.51 9.19
C LEU A 233 -2.45 6.78 8.80
N LEU A 234 -1.95 7.98 9.06
CA LEU A 234 -0.60 8.40 8.69
C LEU A 234 0.13 9.08 9.86
N GLU A 235 1.31 8.58 10.21
CA GLU A 235 2.29 9.31 11.02
C GLU A 235 3.17 10.17 10.13
N ARG A 236 3.07 11.50 10.27
CA ARG A 236 3.92 12.44 9.54
C ARG A 236 5.35 12.40 10.06
N VAL A 237 6.31 12.39 9.14
CA VAL A 237 7.74 12.45 9.44
C VAL A 237 8.34 13.70 8.82
N SER A 238 9.37 14.26 9.46
CA SER A 238 10.08 15.41 8.91
C SER A 238 10.72 15.05 7.57
N ASP A 239 10.77 16.02 6.67
CA ASP A 239 11.29 15.85 5.33
C ASP A 239 10.59 14.75 4.50
N SER A 240 9.28 14.54 4.74
CA SER A 240 8.42 13.62 3.98
C SER A 240 7.33 14.34 3.18
N GLY A 241 6.91 13.76 2.06
CA GLY A 241 5.82 14.25 1.21
C GLY A 241 4.94 13.12 0.68
N THR A 242 4.63 12.17 1.55
CA THR A 242 3.74 11.03 1.29
C THR A 242 2.29 11.49 1.22
N GLN A 243 1.62 11.12 0.14
CA GLN A 243 0.22 11.41 -0.11
C GLN A 243 -0.57 10.10 -0.13
N LEU A 244 -1.55 9.98 0.74
CA LEU A 244 -2.41 8.80 0.80
C LEU A 244 -3.84 9.17 0.45
N GLU A 245 -4.43 8.41 -0.46
CA GLU A 245 -5.84 8.50 -0.79
C GLU A 245 -6.54 7.22 -0.34
N PHE A 246 -7.64 7.35 0.39
CA PHE A 246 -8.49 6.23 0.75
C PHE A 246 -9.83 6.37 0.04
N ARG A 247 -10.26 5.35 -0.73
CA ARG A 247 -11.48 5.42 -1.53
C ARG A 247 -12.36 4.21 -1.28
N ASN A 248 -13.63 4.43 -0.94
CA ASN A 248 -14.57 3.34 -0.65
C ASN A 248 -14.07 2.40 0.46
N CYS A 249 -13.42 2.96 1.48
CA CYS A 249 -12.84 2.21 2.58
C CYS A 249 -13.72 2.34 3.83
N LYS A 250 -13.80 1.26 4.62
CA LYS A 250 -14.39 1.31 5.96
C LYS A 250 -13.31 1.70 6.96
N LEU A 251 -13.48 2.83 7.64
CA LEU A 251 -12.48 3.39 8.56
C LEU A 251 -12.81 3.12 10.03
N PRO A 252 -11.83 3.00 10.94
CA PRO A 252 -12.11 2.93 12.37
C PRO A 252 -12.84 4.19 12.87
N ALA A 253 -13.80 4.00 13.77
CA ALA A 253 -14.52 5.12 14.38
C ALA A 253 -13.55 6.00 15.19
N GLY A 254 -13.51 7.30 14.87
CA GLY A 254 -12.62 8.25 15.55
C GLY A 254 -11.15 8.17 15.12
N VAL A 255 -10.84 7.48 14.02
CA VAL A 255 -9.49 7.46 13.46
C VAL A 255 -8.99 8.89 13.18
N THR A 256 -7.75 9.17 13.53
CA THR A 256 -7.08 10.42 13.14
C THR A 256 -6.47 10.25 11.76
N LEU A 257 -6.71 11.18 10.82
CA LEU A 257 -6.15 11.06 9.47
C LEU A 257 -4.62 11.20 9.50
N VAL A 258 -4.10 12.30 10.04
CA VAL A 258 -2.66 12.54 10.15
C VAL A 258 -2.27 12.90 11.59
N THR A 259 -1.17 12.34 12.07
CA THR A 259 -0.51 12.75 13.31
C THR A 259 0.88 13.31 13.01
N GLY A 260 1.54 13.91 14.00
CA GLY A 260 2.85 14.56 13.83
C GLY A 260 2.75 16.03 13.44
N SER A 261 3.90 16.71 13.37
CA SER A 261 3.96 18.16 13.13
C SER A 261 4.13 18.47 11.65
N VAL A 262 3.44 19.51 11.16
CA VAL A 262 3.75 20.08 9.83
C VAL A 262 5.06 20.84 9.94
N ASP A 263 6.05 20.45 9.13
CA ASP A 263 7.36 21.11 9.05
C ASP A 263 7.59 21.85 7.72
N ARG A 264 6.78 21.57 6.69
CA ARG A 264 6.89 22.16 5.35
C ARG A 264 5.56 22.18 4.58
N TRP A 265 5.53 22.92 3.47
CA TRP A 265 4.34 23.04 2.63
C TRP A 265 4.02 21.81 1.80
N SER A 266 5.01 20.94 1.56
CA SER A 266 4.85 19.65 0.87
C SER A 266 4.81 18.47 1.85
N ALA A 267 4.43 18.71 3.11
CA ALA A 267 4.37 17.66 4.12
C ALA A 267 3.28 16.63 3.80
N ASP A 268 3.39 15.49 4.48
CA ASP A 268 2.47 14.36 4.33
C ASP A 268 0.99 14.74 4.43
N SER A 269 0.14 14.07 3.65
CA SER A 269 -1.30 14.33 3.64
C SER A 269 -2.12 13.06 3.43
N VAL A 270 -3.36 13.11 3.91
CA VAL A 270 -4.37 12.06 3.73
C VAL A 270 -5.63 12.68 3.16
N GLU A 271 -6.15 12.08 2.10
CA GLU A 271 -7.44 12.40 1.51
C GLU A 271 -8.32 11.14 1.55
N VAL A 272 -9.57 11.30 1.95
CA VAL A 272 -10.54 10.21 2.08
C VAL A 272 -11.76 10.56 1.23
N PHE A 273 -12.14 9.63 0.37
CA PHE A 273 -13.31 9.70 -0.50
C PHE A 273 -14.24 8.54 -0.20
N ASN A 274 -15.53 8.85 -0.04
CA ASN A 274 -16.56 7.85 0.17
C ASN A 274 -16.18 6.82 1.26
N SER A 275 -15.59 7.31 2.36
CA SER A 275 -14.99 6.45 3.38
C SER A 275 -15.34 6.95 4.78
N ASP A 276 -15.87 6.07 5.62
CA ASP A 276 -16.21 6.37 7.02
C ASP A 276 -16.33 5.09 7.85
N SER A 277 -16.71 5.21 9.13
CA SER A 277 -16.88 4.06 10.02
C SER A 277 -18.25 3.38 9.97
N ALA A 278 -19.25 4.02 9.35
CA ALA A 278 -20.65 3.59 9.38
C ALA A 278 -21.17 3.15 8.00
N ASP A 279 -20.27 2.96 7.03
CA ASP A 279 -20.56 2.65 5.63
C ASP A 279 -21.48 3.71 4.98
N THR A 280 -21.32 4.98 5.38
CA THR A 280 -22.05 6.10 4.76
C THR A 280 -21.35 6.56 3.49
N ASN A 281 -21.99 6.25 2.36
CA ASN A 281 -21.46 6.56 1.05
C ASN A 281 -21.60 8.05 0.70
N TYR A 282 -20.75 8.94 1.23
CA TYR A 282 -20.57 10.33 0.75
C TYR A 282 -19.47 11.12 1.47
N ARG A 283 -18.77 10.53 2.44
CA ARG A 283 -17.82 11.31 3.25
C ARG A 283 -16.54 11.62 2.48
N TYR A 284 -16.29 12.92 2.35
CA TYR A 284 -14.98 13.46 2.03
C TYR A 284 -14.33 14.06 3.28
N ALA A 285 -13.05 13.80 3.46
CA ALA A 285 -12.21 14.58 4.35
C ALA A 285 -10.78 14.66 3.82
N PHE A 286 -10.06 15.68 4.26
CA PHE A 286 -8.68 15.93 3.91
C PHE A 286 -7.94 16.47 5.13
N ASP A 287 -6.73 15.99 5.35
CA ASP A 287 -5.79 16.51 6.35
C ASP A 287 -4.42 16.64 5.69
N GLY A 288 -3.93 17.88 5.61
CA GLY A 288 -2.67 18.20 4.97
C GLY A 288 -2.04 19.48 5.52
N PRO A 289 -0.89 19.90 4.95
CA PRO A 289 -0.12 21.02 5.50
C PRO A 289 -0.85 22.36 5.47
N MET A 290 -1.78 22.55 4.52
CA MET A 290 -2.56 23.78 4.36
C MET A 290 -3.78 23.85 5.28
N GLY A 291 -4.23 22.73 5.83
CA GLY A 291 -5.43 22.69 6.67
C GLY A 291 -6.19 21.39 6.56
N THR A 292 -7.40 21.41 7.09
CA THR A 292 -8.32 20.28 7.05
C THR A 292 -9.61 20.64 6.34
N ILE A 293 -10.23 19.64 5.72
CA ILE A 293 -11.56 19.74 5.13
C ILE A 293 -12.34 18.54 5.63
N ASP A 294 -13.56 18.77 6.11
CA ASP A 294 -14.46 17.72 6.57
C ASP A 294 -15.86 17.92 5.99
N THR A 295 -16.54 16.81 5.71
CA THR A 295 -17.98 16.83 5.40
C THR A 295 -18.78 17.22 6.65
N GLU A 296 -19.59 18.27 6.54
CA GLU A 296 -20.45 18.80 7.61
C GLU A 296 -21.93 18.61 7.23
N THR A 297 -22.72 18.05 8.13
CA THR A 297 -24.14 17.73 7.88
C THR A 297 -25.09 18.55 8.75
N THR A 298 -24.58 19.38 9.66
CA THR A 298 -25.38 20.22 10.56
C THR A 298 -25.49 21.67 10.08
N ILE A 299 -24.37 22.25 9.62
CA ILE A 299 -24.32 23.60 9.05
C ILE A 299 -24.43 23.47 7.53
N VAL A 300 -25.67 23.33 7.05
CA VAL A 300 -25.96 23.07 5.63
C VAL A 300 -26.97 24.06 5.09
N ARG A 301 -26.94 24.29 3.77
CA ARG A 301 -27.95 25.09 3.10
C ARG A 301 -29.18 24.23 2.84
N THR A 302 -30.35 24.68 3.28
CA THR A 302 -31.61 24.06 2.90
C THR A 302 -31.83 24.12 1.39
N GLY A 303 -32.05 22.98 0.75
CA GLY A 303 -32.11 22.86 -0.70
C GLY A 303 -30.75 23.09 -1.39
N GLY A 304 -29.65 22.97 -0.65
CA GLY A 304 -28.29 22.95 -1.16
C GLY A 304 -27.89 21.56 -1.67
N ALA A 305 -26.58 21.28 -1.67
CA ALA A 305 -26.11 19.96 -2.06
C ALA A 305 -26.58 18.88 -1.09
N GLU A 306 -26.93 17.74 -1.67
CA GLU A 306 -27.30 16.54 -0.95
C GLU A 306 -26.70 15.33 -1.64
N HIS A 307 -26.44 14.30 -0.85
CA HIS A 307 -26.10 12.97 -1.34
C HIS A 307 -27.05 11.97 -0.69
N GLY A 308 -27.78 11.20 -1.50
CA GLY A 308 -28.73 10.21 -0.99
C GLY A 308 -29.79 10.80 -0.04
N GLY A 309 -30.18 12.07 -0.25
CA GLY A 309 -31.13 12.80 0.60
C GLY A 309 -30.54 13.41 1.88
N THR A 310 -29.23 13.28 2.12
CA THR A 310 -28.55 13.95 3.23
C THR A 310 -27.88 15.22 2.72
N GLN A 311 -28.30 16.38 3.23
CA GLN A 311 -27.65 17.65 2.93
C GLN A 311 -26.25 17.71 3.54
N TYR A 312 -25.32 18.32 2.81
CA TYR A 312 -23.96 18.49 3.30
C TYR A 312 -23.34 19.82 2.84
N SER A 313 -22.30 20.21 3.55
CA SER A 313 -21.36 21.28 3.20
C SER A 313 -19.93 20.82 3.51
N PHE A 314 -18.93 21.61 3.12
CA PHE A 314 -17.56 21.39 3.56
C PHE A 314 -17.18 22.39 4.64
N LYS A 315 -16.74 21.86 5.78
CA LYS A 315 -16.08 22.63 6.82
C LYS A 315 -14.60 22.64 6.50
N MET A 316 -14.04 23.83 6.32
CA MET A 316 -12.62 24.01 6.02
C MET A 316 -11.96 24.77 7.14
N VAL A 317 -10.77 24.33 7.56
CA VAL A 317 -9.96 24.99 8.58
C VAL A 317 -8.53 25.11 8.06
N SER A 318 -8.14 26.30 7.62
CA SER A 318 -6.78 26.58 7.18
C SER A 318 -5.80 26.59 8.35
N THR A 319 -4.57 26.16 8.12
CA THR A 319 -3.45 26.43 9.03
C THR A 319 -2.79 27.77 8.72
N ALA A 320 -1.80 28.16 9.53
CA ALA A 320 -0.93 29.31 9.23
C ALA A 320 -0.06 29.13 7.98
N ASN A 321 0.02 27.90 7.42
CA ASN A 321 0.77 27.64 6.20
C ASN A 321 -0.02 27.96 4.93
N SER A 322 -1.36 28.02 5.03
CA SER A 322 -2.21 28.39 3.90
C SER A 322 -1.99 29.87 3.56
N VAL A 323 -1.48 30.12 2.36
CA VAL A 323 -1.19 31.46 1.86
C VAL A 323 -1.75 31.60 0.45
N PHE A 324 -1.80 32.81 -0.10
CA PHE A 324 -2.31 33.04 -1.46
C PHE A 324 -1.66 32.16 -2.53
N ALA A 325 -0.35 31.93 -2.45
CA ALA A 325 0.38 31.08 -3.40
C ALA A 325 0.17 29.57 -3.17
N MET A 326 -0.34 29.18 -2.00
CA MET A 326 -0.58 27.78 -1.61
C MET A 326 -1.83 27.72 -0.71
N PRO A 327 -3.03 27.89 -1.29
CA PRO A 327 -4.26 27.93 -0.52
C PRO A 327 -4.71 26.52 -0.12
N LEU A 328 -5.58 26.44 0.89
CA LEU A 328 -6.41 25.25 1.09
C LEU A 328 -7.54 25.25 0.06
N GLU A 329 -7.50 24.32 -0.88
CA GLU A 329 -8.47 24.22 -1.98
C GLU A 329 -9.58 23.24 -1.64
N THR A 330 -10.83 23.60 -1.96
CA THR A 330 -11.97 22.66 -1.88
C THR A 330 -11.86 21.58 -2.94
N PRO A 331 -12.26 20.32 -2.65
CA PRO A 331 -12.48 19.34 -3.71
C PRO A 331 -13.67 19.77 -4.60
N GLU A 332 -13.89 19.03 -5.69
CA GLU A 332 -15.03 19.26 -6.56
C GLU A 332 -16.37 19.15 -5.81
N PHE A 333 -17.26 20.11 -6.04
CA PHE A 333 -18.61 20.14 -5.49
C PHE A 333 -19.63 19.86 -6.61
N VAL A 334 -20.23 18.68 -6.59
CA VAL A 334 -21.15 18.24 -7.65
C VAL A 334 -22.60 18.41 -7.20
N ILE A 335 -23.43 19.02 -8.06
CA ILE A 335 -24.88 19.13 -7.86
C ILE A 335 -25.61 18.51 -9.04
N TRP A 336 -26.63 17.69 -8.76
CA TRP A 336 -27.47 17.14 -9.81
C TRP A 336 -28.35 18.24 -10.40
N ASN A 337 -28.40 18.29 -11.73
CA ASN A 337 -29.24 19.24 -12.45
C ASN A 337 -30.27 18.50 -13.32
N GLU A 338 -31.55 18.67 -12.98
CA GLU A 338 -32.68 18.12 -13.74
C GLU A 338 -33.18 19.04 -14.88
N THR A 339 -32.73 20.30 -14.91
CA THR A 339 -33.20 21.29 -15.88
C THR A 339 -32.40 21.19 -17.19
N VAL A 340 -33.10 20.93 -18.29
CA VAL A 340 -32.53 20.84 -19.65
C VAL A 340 -33.08 21.96 -20.53
N GLY A 341 -32.24 22.56 -21.37
CA GLY A 341 -32.69 23.53 -22.38
C GLY A 341 -32.85 24.98 -21.89
N SER A 342 -32.45 25.30 -20.66
CA SER A 342 -32.39 26.68 -20.14
C SER A 342 -31.14 26.91 -19.27
N PRO A 343 -30.61 28.14 -19.20
CA PRO A 343 -29.50 28.48 -18.30
C PRO A 343 -29.85 28.28 -16.82
N ILE A 344 -28.83 27.98 -16.02
CA ILE A 344 -28.95 27.76 -14.57
C ILE A 344 -27.90 28.61 -13.86
N THR A 345 -28.31 29.25 -12.78
CA THR A 345 -27.41 30.00 -11.90
C THR A 345 -26.95 29.09 -10.77
N VAL A 346 -25.64 28.88 -10.67
CA VAL A 346 -25.02 28.19 -9.54
C VAL A 346 -24.59 29.24 -8.51
N THR A 347 -24.95 29.03 -7.25
CA THR A 347 -24.61 29.94 -6.14
C THR A 347 -23.87 29.16 -5.07
N VAL A 348 -22.59 29.51 -4.84
CA VAL A 348 -21.81 29.02 -3.70
C VAL A 348 -22.03 29.97 -2.52
N GLN A 349 -22.39 29.40 -1.36
CA GLN A 349 -22.53 30.16 -0.11
C GLN A 349 -21.45 29.73 0.86
N ALA A 350 -20.78 30.70 1.47
CA ALA A 350 -19.81 30.50 2.53
C ALA A 350 -20.28 31.19 3.81
N THR A 351 -19.91 30.62 4.95
CA THR A 351 -20.07 31.23 6.27
C THR A 351 -18.78 31.00 7.06
N GLY A 352 -18.32 32.00 7.80
CA GLY A 352 -17.06 31.95 8.53
C GLY A 352 -16.86 33.20 9.38
N SER A 353 -15.89 33.15 10.30
CA SER A 353 -15.53 34.30 11.15
C SER A 353 -14.95 35.47 10.34
N GLU A 354 -14.31 35.18 9.21
CA GLU A 354 -13.88 36.14 8.20
C GLU A 354 -14.18 35.53 6.82
N LEU A 355 -15.07 36.16 6.04
CA LEU A 355 -15.26 35.79 4.64
C LEU A 355 -14.07 36.36 3.84
N PRO A 356 -13.56 35.67 2.81
CA PRO A 356 -12.42 36.16 2.03
C PRO A 356 -12.70 37.59 1.55
N GLN A 357 -11.74 38.49 1.76
CA GLN A 357 -11.70 39.71 0.98
C GLN A 357 -11.52 39.27 -0.48
N THR A 358 -12.44 39.69 -1.33
CA THR A 358 -12.35 39.47 -2.77
C THR A 358 -11.02 40.03 -3.27
N ASP A 359 -10.20 39.19 -3.89
CA ASP A 359 -9.04 39.65 -4.66
C ASP A 359 -9.54 40.48 -5.87
N ASP A 360 -9.04 41.71 -5.97
CA ASP A 360 -8.91 42.46 -7.23
C ASP A 360 -7.56 42.13 -7.86
#